data_AF-A0A2V9CVU2-F1
#
_entry.id   AF-A0A2V9CVU2-F1
#
_cell.length_a   1.000
_cell.length_b   1.000
_cell.length_c   1.000
_cell.angle_alpha   90.00
_cell.angle_beta   90.00
_cell.angle_gamma   90.00
#
_symmetry.space_group_name_H-M   'P 1'
#
loop_
_entity.id
_entity.type
_entity.pdbx_description
1 polymer ?
#
loop_
_entity_poly.entity_id
_entity_poly.type
_entity_poly.pdbx_seq_one_letter_code
_entity_poly.pdbx_strand_id
1 'polypeptide(L)'
;MYSVLSDKQGRYRIGSLPAGSYQIQIRAIGYKAEPQSGVKLVGDQNVSFDFALQQGTVRWSDLSLSQGMKLLPEGKGKDALRSNCMVCHGFQNVMASIPRNENGWRDRINYMRKAMWWQLPRFDDDKADGVVSYLSHMFGNDPTAPRSPADVPGYKDTVRSFSEEAMGIAYVEYDVSGSKGLALERYS
;
A
#
# COMPACT_ATOMS: atom_id res chain seq x y z
N MET A 1 -8.20 -6.89 14.47
CA MET A 1 -8.27 -5.48 14.03
C MET A 1 -9.70 -5.21 13.59
N TYR A 2 -10.32 -4.08 13.97
CA TYR A 2 -11.67 -3.73 13.51
C TYR A 2 -11.57 -2.63 12.44
N SER A 3 -12.29 -2.78 11.33
CA SER A 3 -12.34 -1.76 10.27
C SER A 3 -13.73 -1.66 9.66
N VAL A 4 -14.11 -0.42 9.32
CA VAL A 4 -15.36 -0.08 8.64
C VAL A 4 -15.08 1.01 7.62
N LEU A 5 -15.94 1.13 6.63
CA LEU A 5 -15.91 2.23 5.67
C LEU A 5 -16.83 3.36 6.15
N SER A 6 -16.47 4.60 5.80
CA SER A 6 -17.39 5.73 5.94
C SER A 6 -18.33 5.83 4.74
N ASP A 7 -19.54 6.37 4.98
CA ASP A 7 -20.44 6.73 3.90
C ASP A 7 -19.96 7.99 3.15
N LYS A 8 -20.69 8.38 2.09
CA LYS A 8 -20.35 9.58 1.28
C LYS A 8 -20.43 10.88 2.06
N GLN A 9 -21.13 10.90 3.20
CA GLN A 9 -21.20 12.05 4.10
C GLN A 9 -20.14 11.97 5.21
N GLY A 10 -19.25 10.98 5.16
CA GLY A 10 -18.15 10.79 6.10
C GLY A 10 -18.54 10.11 7.41
N ARG A 11 -19.78 9.61 7.55
CA ARG A 11 -20.23 8.95 8.78
C ARG A 11 -19.80 7.49 8.79
N TYR A 12 -19.45 6.99 9.96
CA TYR A 12 -19.04 5.61 10.17
C TYR A 12 -19.59 5.10 11.51
N ARG A 13 -19.70 3.78 11.65
CA ARG A 13 -20.11 3.16 12.91
C ARG A 13 -19.44 1.80 13.04
N ILE A 14 -18.78 1.56 14.16
CA ILE A 14 -18.30 0.24 14.56
C ILE A 14 -19.19 -0.23 15.70
N GLY A 15 -19.93 -1.31 15.48
CA GLY A 15 -20.79 -1.92 16.50
C GLY A 15 -20.08 -3.05 17.25
N SER A 16 -20.63 -3.41 18.41
CA SER A 16 -20.26 -4.64 19.14
C SER A 16 -18.78 -4.77 19.50
N LEU A 17 -18.12 -3.66 19.81
CA LEU A 17 -16.75 -3.67 20.32
C LEU A 17 -16.74 -4.13 21.79
N PRO A 18 -15.92 -5.13 22.17
CA PRO A 18 -15.74 -5.51 23.56
C PRO A 18 -15.23 -4.35 24.43
N ALA A 19 -15.45 -4.42 25.75
CA ALA A 19 -14.80 -3.51 26.68
C ALA A 19 -13.26 -3.64 26.56
N GLY A 20 -12.56 -2.51 26.53
CA GLY A 20 -11.13 -2.50 26.24
C GLY A 20 -10.58 -1.12 25.94
N SER A 21 -9.28 -1.05 25.67
CA SER A 21 -8.59 0.17 25.23
C SER A 21 -8.30 0.10 23.73
N TYR A 22 -8.64 1.17 23.02
CA TYR A 22 -8.57 1.26 21.58
C TYR A 22 -7.75 2.47 21.12
N GLN A 23 -7.15 2.33 19.95
CA GLN A 23 -6.65 3.43 19.14
C GLN A 23 -7.43 3.43 17.84
N ILE A 24 -8.00 4.58 17.48
CA ILE A 24 -8.82 4.77 16.29
C ILE A 24 -8.02 5.62 15.31
N GLN A 25 -7.93 5.17 14.06
CA GLN A 25 -7.22 5.85 12.98
C GLN A 25 -8.07 5.89 11.72
N ILE A 26 -7.95 6.97 10.95
CA ILE A 26 -8.59 7.11 9.64
C ILE A 26 -7.55 6.97 8.54
N ARG A 27 -7.85 6.18 7.52
CA ARG A 27 -7.05 6.08 6.30
C ARG A 27 -7.87 6.57 5.11
N ALA A 28 -7.42 7.69 4.52
CA ALA A 28 -7.95 8.22 3.27
C ALA A 28 -6.78 8.68 2.40
N ILE A 29 -6.69 8.18 1.16
CA ILE A 29 -5.59 8.51 0.24
C ILE A 29 -5.58 10.02 -0.02
N GLY A 30 -4.40 10.64 0.08
CA GLY A 30 -4.27 12.10 -0.07
C GLY A 30 -4.73 12.91 1.14
N TYR A 31 -5.04 12.26 2.26
CA TYR A 31 -5.40 12.92 3.51
C TYR A 31 -4.62 12.34 4.68
N LYS A 32 -4.51 13.14 5.75
CA LYS A 32 -3.97 12.74 7.06
C LYS A 32 -4.99 13.10 8.14
N ALA A 33 -5.04 12.30 9.18
CA ALA A 33 -5.86 12.56 10.36
C ALA A 33 -5.05 12.19 11.60
N GLU A 34 -5.19 12.99 12.66
CA GLU A 34 -4.61 12.63 13.94
C GLU A 34 -5.37 11.44 14.54
N PRO A 35 -4.66 10.41 15.02
CA PRO A 35 -5.29 9.25 15.63
C PRO A 35 -5.88 9.60 17.00
N GLN A 36 -7.00 8.97 17.36
CA GLN A 36 -7.55 9.03 18.71
C GLN A 36 -7.02 7.84 19.50
N SER A 37 -6.14 8.10 20.46
CA SER A 37 -5.51 7.07 21.30
C SER A 37 -6.10 7.04 22.70
N GLY A 38 -6.01 5.89 23.37
CA GLY A 38 -6.44 5.76 24.77
C GLY A 38 -7.96 5.76 24.95
N VAL A 39 -8.72 5.44 23.92
CA VAL A 39 -10.17 5.32 23.98
C VAL A 39 -10.53 4.10 24.82
N LYS A 40 -11.11 4.31 26.00
CA LYS A 40 -11.57 3.22 26.87
C LYS A 40 -13.06 3.01 26.70
N LEU A 41 -13.46 1.79 26.36
CA LEU A 41 -14.86 1.37 26.31
C LEU A 41 -15.17 0.48 27.51
N VAL A 42 -16.28 0.75 28.20
CA VAL A 42 -16.77 -0.04 29.33
C VAL A 42 -18.21 -0.47 29.05
N GLY A 43 -18.48 -1.78 29.10
CA GLY A 43 -19.82 -2.33 28.86
C GLY A 43 -20.41 -1.90 27.52
N ASP A 44 -21.68 -1.49 27.53
CA ASP A 44 -22.45 -1.07 26.34
C ASP A 44 -22.30 0.42 25.99
N GLN A 45 -21.16 1.03 26.35
CA GLN A 45 -20.92 2.45 26.12
C GLN A 45 -20.83 2.78 24.62
N ASN A 46 -21.52 3.85 24.22
CA ASN A 46 -21.32 4.50 22.92
C ASN A 46 -20.46 5.75 23.09
N VAL A 47 -19.46 5.91 22.24
CA VAL A 47 -18.63 7.11 22.14
C VAL A 47 -18.63 7.61 20.70
N SER A 48 -18.43 8.90 20.52
CA SER A 48 -18.37 9.53 19.19
C SER A 48 -17.13 10.39 19.10
N PHE A 49 -16.48 10.32 17.94
CA PHE A 49 -15.29 11.09 17.62
C PHE A 49 -15.49 11.69 16.24
N ASP A 50 -15.07 12.93 16.07
CA ASP A 50 -14.95 13.56 14.76
C ASP A 50 -13.48 13.62 14.37
N PHE A 51 -13.20 13.39 13.09
CA PHE A 51 -11.85 13.46 12.55
C PHE A 51 -11.79 14.58 11.51
N ALA A 52 -10.97 15.59 11.79
CA ALA A 52 -10.61 16.58 10.80
C ALA A 52 -9.58 15.99 9.84
N LEU A 53 -9.94 15.87 8.56
CA LEU A 53 -9.02 15.43 7.51
C LEU A 53 -8.21 16.61 7.01
N GLN A 54 -6.89 16.53 7.18
CA GLN A 54 -5.95 17.48 6.60
C GLN A 54 -5.49 16.97 5.25
N GLN A 55 -5.30 17.88 4.29
CA GLN A 55 -4.75 17.51 2.99
C GLN A 55 -3.35 16.91 3.18
N GLY A 56 -3.16 15.72 2.63
CA GLY A 56 -1.92 14.97 2.61
C GLY A 56 -1.39 14.80 1.19
N THR A 57 -0.28 14.09 1.08
CA THR A 57 0.31 13.70 -0.20
C THR A 57 -0.27 12.37 -0.65
N VAL A 58 -0.70 12.27 -1.89
CA VAL A 58 -0.94 10.97 -2.54
C VAL A 58 0.41 10.33 -2.82
N ARG A 59 0.70 9.16 -2.26
CA ARG A 59 1.98 8.49 -2.50
C ARG A 59 1.84 7.51 -3.66
N TRP A 60 2.93 7.28 -4.37
CA TRP A 60 2.99 6.20 -5.37
C TRP A 60 2.66 4.82 -4.77
N SER A 61 2.97 4.61 -3.49
CA SER A 61 2.62 3.41 -2.73
C SER A 61 1.13 3.29 -2.38
N ASP A 62 0.33 4.35 -2.54
CA ASP A 62 -1.12 4.32 -2.30
C ASP A 62 -1.90 3.84 -3.52
N LEU A 63 -1.26 3.80 -4.69
CA LEU A 63 -1.91 3.38 -5.92
C LEU A 63 -2.07 1.87 -5.98
N SER A 64 -3.18 1.43 -6.58
CA SER A 64 -3.26 0.06 -7.09
C SER A 64 -2.29 -0.13 -8.25
N LEU A 65 -1.91 -1.40 -8.51
CA LEU A 65 -1.11 -1.75 -9.68
C LEU A 65 -1.73 -1.20 -10.97
N SER A 66 -3.05 -1.34 -11.13
CA SER A 66 -3.77 -0.86 -12.33
C SER A 66 -3.69 0.66 -12.54
N GLN A 67 -3.70 1.46 -11.46
CA GLN A 67 -3.54 2.90 -11.55
C GLN A 67 -2.10 3.25 -11.90
N GLY A 68 -1.12 2.61 -11.24
CA GLY A 68 0.29 2.79 -11.56
C GLY A 68 0.59 2.46 -13.02
N MET A 69 -0.02 1.41 -13.57
CA MET A 69 0.18 1.05 -14.99
C MET A 69 -0.21 2.16 -15.98
N LYS A 70 -1.17 3.01 -15.61
CA LYS A 70 -1.61 4.15 -16.43
C LYS A 70 -0.80 5.41 -16.15
N LEU A 71 -0.33 5.58 -14.91
CA LEU A 71 0.21 6.85 -14.43
C LEU A 71 1.74 6.89 -14.36
N LEU A 72 2.41 5.76 -14.32
CA LEU A 72 3.87 5.73 -14.33
C LEU A 72 4.39 6.48 -15.57
N PRO A 73 5.20 7.54 -15.41
CA PRO A 73 5.76 8.32 -16.52
C PRO A 73 6.52 7.46 -17.53
N GLU A 74 6.56 7.87 -18.79
CA GLU A 74 7.38 7.17 -19.79
C GLU A 74 8.88 7.28 -19.48
N GLY A 75 9.64 6.21 -19.76
CA GLY A 75 11.08 6.21 -19.52
C GLY A 75 11.76 4.89 -19.88
N LYS A 76 13.07 4.94 -20.15
CA LYS A 76 13.89 3.75 -20.40
C LYS A 76 13.78 2.81 -19.20
N GLY A 77 13.45 1.54 -19.45
CA GLY A 77 13.30 0.52 -18.40
C GLY A 77 11.88 0.32 -17.88
N LYS A 78 10.94 1.23 -18.17
CA LYS A 78 9.52 1.08 -17.79
C LYS A 78 8.91 -0.22 -18.27
N ASP A 79 9.09 -0.52 -19.56
CA ASP A 79 8.52 -1.74 -20.17
C ASP A 79 9.11 -3.00 -19.57
N ALA A 80 10.43 -3.03 -19.37
CA ALA A 80 11.10 -4.14 -18.71
C ALA A 80 10.61 -4.32 -17.27
N LEU A 81 10.43 -3.23 -16.52
CA LEU A 81 9.88 -3.28 -15.16
C LEU A 81 8.46 -3.86 -15.17
N ARG A 82 7.60 -3.37 -16.07
CA ARG A 82 6.21 -3.82 -16.23
C ARG A 82 6.12 -5.30 -16.57
N SER A 83 6.86 -5.76 -17.58
CA SER A 83 6.72 -7.12 -18.10
C SER A 83 7.43 -8.17 -17.26
N ASN A 84 8.42 -7.79 -16.43
CA ASN A 84 9.25 -8.73 -15.70
C ASN A 84 9.08 -8.66 -14.17
N CYS A 85 8.85 -7.48 -13.60
CA CYS A 85 8.87 -7.30 -12.15
C CYS A 85 7.48 -7.16 -11.53
N MET A 86 6.52 -6.63 -12.30
CA MET A 86 5.14 -6.42 -11.81
C MET A 86 4.21 -7.62 -12.02
N VAL A 87 4.74 -8.75 -12.48
CA VAL A 87 3.98 -9.96 -12.78
C VAL A 87 3.63 -10.77 -11.54
N CYS A 88 4.47 -10.73 -10.50
CA CYS A 88 4.25 -11.47 -9.26
C CYS A 88 3.71 -10.58 -8.13
N HIS A 89 4.17 -9.33 -8.05
CA HIS A 89 3.74 -8.39 -7.03
C HIS A 89 3.71 -6.97 -7.59
N GLY A 90 2.79 -6.14 -7.10
CA GLY A 90 2.70 -4.75 -7.53
C GLY A 90 3.85 -3.88 -6.99
N PHE A 91 4.11 -2.78 -7.68
CA PHE A 91 5.20 -1.85 -7.34
C PHE A 91 4.96 -1.11 -6.01
N GLN A 92 3.69 -0.95 -5.61
CA GLN A 92 3.31 -0.08 -4.49
C GLN A 92 3.98 -0.43 -3.15
N ASN A 93 4.16 -1.73 -2.84
CA ASN A 93 4.62 -2.18 -1.52
C ASN A 93 6.14 -2.37 -1.43
N VAL A 94 6.83 -2.55 -2.55
CA VAL A 94 8.25 -2.95 -2.58
C VAL A 94 9.14 -1.94 -3.29
N MET A 95 8.61 -1.27 -4.31
CA MET A 95 9.34 -0.30 -5.12
C MET A 95 9.04 1.13 -4.65
N ALA A 96 7.76 1.52 -4.62
CA ALA A 96 7.36 2.88 -4.27
C ALA A 96 7.40 3.19 -2.76
N SER A 97 7.43 2.18 -1.90
CA SER A 97 7.33 2.34 -0.44
C SER A 97 8.65 2.70 0.24
N ILE A 98 9.79 2.34 -0.37
CA ILE A 98 11.12 2.49 0.22
C ILE A 98 12.01 3.16 -0.83
N PRO A 99 12.34 4.45 -0.64
CA PRO A 99 13.32 5.13 -1.47
C PRO A 99 14.67 4.42 -1.40
N ARG A 100 15.34 4.30 -2.55
CA ARG A 100 16.71 3.74 -2.63
C ARG A 100 17.56 4.58 -3.56
N ASN A 101 18.86 4.61 -3.32
CA ASN A 101 19.80 5.09 -4.32
C ASN A 101 20.02 4.03 -5.41
N GLU A 102 20.79 4.37 -6.45
CA GLU A 102 21.05 3.49 -7.58
C GLU A 102 21.64 2.13 -7.15
N ASN A 103 22.62 2.12 -6.25
CA ASN A 103 23.23 0.90 -5.73
C ASN A 103 22.19 0.02 -5.00
N GLY A 104 21.34 0.61 -4.15
CA GLY A 104 20.28 -0.11 -3.48
C GLY A 104 19.23 -0.70 -4.45
N TRP A 105 18.95 -0.02 -5.56
CA TRP A 105 18.12 -0.57 -6.63
C TRP A 105 18.81 -1.71 -7.35
N ARG A 106 20.09 -1.55 -7.69
CA ARG A 106 20.90 -2.59 -8.33
C ARG A 106 20.96 -3.86 -7.49
N ASP A 107 21.18 -3.73 -6.19
CA ASP A 107 21.16 -4.86 -5.24
C ASP A 107 19.79 -5.56 -5.24
N ARG A 108 18.69 -4.79 -5.24
CA ARG A 108 17.35 -5.38 -5.23
C ARG A 108 17.03 -6.09 -6.54
N ILE A 109 17.45 -5.55 -7.68
CA ILE A 109 17.30 -6.18 -8.99
C ILE A 109 18.14 -7.46 -9.07
N ASN A 110 19.38 -7.45 -8.60
CA ASN A 110 20.22 -8.65 -8.54
C ASN A 110 19.62 -9.73 -7.62
N TYR A 111 19.07 -9.32 -6.48
CA TYR A 111 18.33 -10.25 -5.60
C TYR A 111 17.12 -10.86 -6.33
N MET A 112 16.33 -10.08 -7.06
CA MET A 112 15.20 -10.59 -7.85
C MET A 112 15.65 -11.53 -8.97
N ARG A 113 16.73 -11.19 -9.70
CA ARG A 113 17.32 -12.06 -10.73
C ARG A 113 17.75 -13.41 -10.16
N LYS A 114 18.36 -13.41 -8.97
CA LYS A 114 18.80 -14.64 -8.30
C LYS A 114 17.64 -15.45 -7.73
N ALA A 115 16.73 -14.79 -7.01
CA ALA A 115 15.62 -15.47 -6.35
C ALA A 115 14.61 -16.02 -7.37
N MET A 116 14.27 -15.22 -8.39
CA MET A 116 13.24 -15.52 -9.39
C MET A 116 13.84 -15.85 -10.76
N TRP A 117 15.02 -16.47 -10.79
CA TRP A 117 15.77 -16.77 -12.02
C TRP A 117 14.92 -17.56 -13.05
N TRP A 118 14.01 -18.42 -12.58
CA TRP A 118 13.10 -19.19 -13.44
C TRP A 118 12.06 -18.32 -14.15
N GLN A 119 11.67 -17.19 -13.56
CA GLN A 119 10.70 -16.24 -14.11
C GLN A 119 11.36 -15.14 -14.93
N LEU A 120 12.68 -14.97 -14.77
CA LEU A 120 13.50 -13.94 -15.42
C LEU A 120 14.57 -14.51 -16.38
N PRO A 121 14.31 -15.57 -17.17
CA PRO A 121 15.37 -16.25 -17.94
C PRO A 121 15.94 -15.41 -19.09
N ARG A 122 15.25 -14.33 -19.49
CA ARG A 122 15.67 -13.39 -20.54
C ARG A 122 15.89 -11.96 -20.02
N PHE A 123 16.10 -11.83 -18.72
CA PHE A 123 16.41 -10.55 -18.09
C PHE A 123 17.93 -10.34 -18.04
N ASP A 124 18.44 -9.77 -19.12
CA ASP A 124 19.84 -9.42 -19.33
C ASP A 124 20.26 -8.15 -18.58
N ASP A 125 21.54 -7.82 -18.68
CA ASP A 125 22.14 -6.69 -17.96
C ASP A 125 21.62 -5.34 -18.47
N ASP A 126 21.36 -5.20 -19.77
CA ASP A 126 20.78 -3.97 -20.33
C ASP A 126 19.38 -3.68 -19.77
N LYS A 127 18.53 -4.71 -19.62
CA LYS A 127 17.24 -4.57 -18.94
C LYS A 127 17.41 -4.27 -17.46
N ALA A 128 18.38 -4.91 -16.81
CA ALA A 128 18.67 -4.64 -15.40
C ALA A 128 19.05 -3.17 -15.18
N ASP A 129 19.99 -2.65 -15.97
CA ASP A 129 20.42 -1.26 -15.91
C ASP A 129 19.29 -0.28 -16.26
N GLY A 130 18.48 -0.62 -17.27
CA GLY A 130 17.28 0.14 -17.60
C GLY A 130 16.31 0.23 -16.43
N VAL A 131 16.02 -0.89 -15.76
CA VAL A 131 15.10 -0.92 -14.62
C VAL A 131 15.69 -0.20 -13.41
N VAL A 132 16.99 -0.37 -13.12
CA VAL A 132 17.67 0.35 -12.04
C VAL A 132 17.60 1.86 -12.27
N SER A 133 17.89 2.32 -13.49
CA SER A 133 17.78 3.73 -13.87
C SER A 133 16.35 4.24 -13.70
N TYR A 134 15.36 3.49 -14.17
CA TYR A 134 13.94 3.86 -14.06
C TYR A 134 13.47 3.95 -12.60
N LEU A 135 13.80 2.97 -11.78
CA LEU A 135 13.43 2.96 -10.37
C LEU A 135 14.15 4.07 -9.59
N SER A 136 15.36 4.44 -9.98
CA SER A 136 16.08 5.57 -9.38
C SER A 136 15.47 6.91 -9.77
N HIS A 137 15.03 7.05 -11.02
CA HIS A 137 14.28 8.22 -11.50
C HIS A 137 12.95 8.40 -10.76
N MET A 138 12.20 7.31 -10.58
CA MET A 138 10.85 7.32 -10.00
C MET A 138 10.82 7.32 -8.46
N PHE A 139 11.65 6.47 -7.85
CA PHE A 139 11.61 6.11 -6.43
C PHE A 139 13.00 6.21 -5.78
N GLY A 140 13.84 7.07 -6.36
CA GLY A 140 15.13 7.44 -5.80
C GLY A 140 15.03 8.15 -4.46
N ASN A 141 16.16 8.30 -3.77
CA ASN A 141 16.27 9.22 -2.63
C ASN A 141 16.04 10.69 -3.06
N ASP A 142 16.44 11.02 -4.30
CA ASP A 142 16.14 12.29 -4.95
C ASP A 142 15.56 12.00 -6.35
N PRO A 143 14.25 11.71 -6.42
CA PRO A 143 13.62 11.34 -7.68
C PRO A 143 13.48 12.57 -8.58
N THR A 144 13.78 12.39 -9.87
CA THR A 144 13.59 13.43 -10.90
C THR A 144 12.22 13.34 -11.57
N ALA A 145 11.43 12.31 -11.25
CA ALA A 145 10.01 12.20 -11.60
C ALA A 145 9.11 12.96 -10.61
N PRO A 146 7.82 13.19 -10.95
CA PRO A 146 6.85 13.72 -10.01
C PRO A 146 6.77 12.89 -8.72
N ARG A 147 6.87 13.57 -7.56
CA ARG A 147 6.88 12.92 -6.25
C ARG A 147 5.53 12.34 -5.86
N SER A 148 4.44 12.90 -6.38
CA SER A 148 3.07 12.46 -6.14
C SER A 148 2.42 12.09 -7.47
N PRO A 149 1.65 10.98 -7.54
CA PRO A 149 0.83 10.68 -8.71
C PRO A 149 -0.23 11.75 -8.96
N ALA A 150 -0.64 12.51 -7.95
CA ALA A 150 -1.62 13.58 -8.12
C ALA A 150 -1.11 14.71 -9.03
N ASP A 151 0.20 14.80 -9.23
CA ASP A 151 0.84 15.79 -10.09
C ASP A 151 0.98 15.27 -11.54
N VAL A 152 0.55 14.04 -11.81
CA VAL A 152 0.65 13.41 -13.14
C VAL A 152 -0.65 13.62 -13.94
N PRO A 153 -0.56 13.99 -15.23
CA PRO A 153 -1.72 14.04 -16.11
C PRO A 153 -2.51 12.72 -16.12
N GLY A 154 -3.84 12.82 -16.05
CA GLY A 154 -4.73 11.65 -16.04
C GLY A 154 -4.95 11.01 -14.67
N TYR A 155 -4.32 11.50 -13.59
CA TYR A 155 -4.56 10.96 -12.24
C TYR A 155 -6.04 10.93 -11.87
N LYS A 156 -6.75 12.04 -12.11
CA LYS A 156 -8.18 12.17 -11.78
C LYS A 156 -9.05 11.09 -12.45
N ASP A 157 -8.70 10.67 -13.66
CA ASP A 157 -9.44 9.65 -14.42
C ASP A 157 -9.22 8.23 -13.86
N THR A 158 -8.24 8.08 -12.96
CA THR A 158 -7.94 6.81 -12.29
C THR A 158 -8.53 6.72 -10.88
N VAL A 159 -9.08 7.82 -10.36
CA VAL A 159 -9.75 7.86 -9.05
C VAL A 159 -11.14 7.27 -9.23
N ARG A 160 -11.36 6.07 -8.68
CA ARG A 160 -12.67 5.41 -8.73
C ARG A 160 -13.64 6.06 -7.75
N SER A 161 -14.86 6.31 -8.20
CA SER A 161 -16.01 6.55 -7.33
C SER A 161 -16.67 5.23 -6.92
N PHE A 162 -17.11 5.13 -5.67
CA PHE A 162 -17.87 3.98 -5.18
C PHE A 162 -19.36 4.35 -4.99
N SER A 163 -20.26 3.38 -5.21
CA SER A 163 -21.68 3.54 -4.86
C SER A 163 -21.87 3.46 -3.34
N GLU A 164 -23.00 3.92 -2.80
CA GLU A 164 -23.23 3.88 -1.35
C GLU A 164 -23.35 2.44 -0.83
N GLU A 165 -23.96 1.57 -1.61
CA GLU A 165 -24.13 0.15 -1.31
C GLU A 165 -22.76 -0.55 -1.19
N ALA A 166 -21.79 -0.17 -2.03
CA ALA A 166 -20.43 -0.70 -1.99
C ALA A 166 -19.64 -0.25 -0.75
N MET A 167 -20.06 0.83 -0.08
CA MET A 167 -19.38 1.40 1.10
C MET A 167 -19.99 0.90 2.42
N GLY A 168 -21.08 0.12 2.39
CA GLY A 168 -21.72 -0.45 3.59
C GLY A 168 -21.06 -1.71 4.16
N ILE A 169 -19.73 -1.87 4.02
CA ILE A 169 -19.02 -3.09 4.43
C ILE A 169 -18.54 -2.96 5.88
N ALA A 170 -18.97 -3.88 6.74
CA ALA A 170 -18.42 -4.07 8.08
C ALA A 170 -17.55 -5.34 8.08
N TYR A 171 -16.27 -5.20 8.43
CA TYR A 171 -15.37 -6.34 8.58
C TYR A 171 -15.43 -6.87 10.00
N VAL A 172 -15.77 -8.15 10.14
CA VAL A 172 -15.65 -8.91 11.39
C VAL A 172 -14.57 -9.95 11.20
N GLU A 173 -13.47 -9.83 11.94
CA GLU A 173 -12.47 -10.90 12.02
C GLU A 173 -13.00 -11.97 12.98
N TYR A 174 -13.03 -13.22 12.51
CA TYR A 174 -13.34 -14.39 13.33
C TYR A 174 -12.04 -15.13 13.65
N ASP A 175 -11.87 -15.54 14.91
CA ASP A 175 -10.82 -16.50 15.25
C ASP A 175 -11.15 -17.85 14.61
N VAL A 176 -10.36 -18.24 13.62
CA VAL A 176 -10.46 -19.57 13.02
C VAL A 176 -9.72 -20.55 13.94
N SER A 177 -10.47 -21.25 14.80
CA SER A 177 -9.91 -22.30 15.66
C SER A 177 -9.46 -23.50 14.80
N GLY A 178 -8.16 -23.57 14.49
CA GLY A 178 -7.66 -24.63 13.60
C GLY A 178 -6.15 -24.85 13.49
N SER A 179 -5.27 -24.00 14.02
CA SER A 179 -3.84 -24.32 14.07
C SER A 179 -3.49 -25.01 15.39
N LYS A 180 -3.71 -26.33 15.46
CA LYS A 180 -3.01 -27.16 16.46
C LYS A 180 -1.51 -26.91 16.27
N GLY A 181 -0.87 -26.42 17.31
CA GLY A 181 0.55 -26.07 17.31
C GLY A 181 1.40 -27.23 16.82
N LEU A 182 2.28 -26.95 15.86
CA LEU A 182 3.44 -27.78 15.63
C LEU A 182 4.32 -27.66 16.88
N ALA A 183 4.51 -28.78 17.57
CA ALA A 183 5.39 -28.90 18.71
C ALA A 183 6.83 -28.55 18.27
N LEU A 184 7.39 -27.49 18.84
CA LEU A 184 8.84 -27.28 18.83
C LEU A 184 9.40 -28.09 20.01
N GLU A 185 9.83 -29.32 19.72
CA GLU A 185 10.71 -30.08 20.60
C GLU A 185 12.00 -29.27 20.80
N ARG A 186 12.26 -28.92 22.07
CA ARG A 186 13.55 -28.39 22.49
C ARG A 186 14.53 -29.55 22.57
N TYR A 187 15.51 -29.59 21.68
CA TYR A 187 16.73 -30.34 21.96
C TYR A 187 17.54 -29.56 23.00
N SER A 188 17.87 -30.27 24.07
CA SER A 188 18.80 -29.89 25.16
C SER A 188 20.19 -29.57 24.67
#